data_AF-A0A9D5RLF9-F1
#
_entry.id   AF-A0A9D5RLF9-F1
#
_cell.length_a   1.000
_cell.length_b   1.000
_cell.length_c   1.000
_cell.angle_alpha   90.00
_cell.angle_beta   90.00
_cell.angle_gamma   90.00
#
_symmetry.space_group_name_H-M   'P 1'
#
loop_
_entity.id
_entity.type
_entity.pdbx_description
1 polymer ?
#
loop_
_entity_poly.entity_id
_entity_poly.type
_entity_poly.pdbx_seq_one_letter_code
_entity_poly.pdbx_strand_id
1 'polypeptide(L)'
;MAINLFTLDKPEATLVRAPIQPVSHRLNTDKIKENWEQLKSESKDLVQISREAASYESSVSLDGLKHVGELDRNYCNYSSDVFFRSNMPQVSTDGNYLIGGVTFSKEELEQCRMVMKAAADSIGCGVGKNTNIDYKNYAQMSIAESSVKAYASEHLSEEQAAVVNKAMQEYNQALIDLEKQTMSDGNYVKSHYEGQSDYYGTARLLTDGEIEALNKVKEELSRITGRYYEPSVKGVTAVVVSATNEELKKEITDLFTDLDVTDEKSVNAAMEKYKELMRPAYIAYGMNDTHGSLTKILNQDAANFKMQISNLLLAANYHATDYSI
;
A
#
# COMPACT_ATOMS: atom_id res chain seq x y z
N MET A 1 -11.34 -6.69 -1.27
CA MET A 1 -11.17 -5.75 -0.15
C MET A 1 -9.92 -4.96 -0.45
N ALA A 2 -9.93 -3.62 -0.29
CA ALA A 2 -8.74 -2.81 -0.51
C ALA A 2 -7.64 -3.14 0.51
N ILE A 3 -6.37 -3.07 0.10
CA ILE A 3 -5.22 -3.37 0.96
C ILE A 3 -5.04 -2.29 2.04
N ASN A 4 -4.89 -2.70 3.29
CA ASN A 4 -4.57 -1.80 4.40
C ASN A 4 -3.08 -1.87 4.75
N LEU A 5 -2.34 -0.82 4.41
CA LEU A 5 -0.88 -0.75 4.60
C LEU A 5 -0.44 -0.83 6.07
N PHE A 6 -1.31 -0.47 7.03
CA PHE A 6 -0.98 -0.46 8.46
C PHE A 6 -1.19 -1.80 9.16
N THR A 7 -1.79 -2.78 8.47
CA THR A 7 -2.10 -4.11 9.04
C THR A 7 -1.30 -5.24 8.42
N LEU A 8 -0.42 -4.96 7.45
CA LEU A 8 0.36 -5.99 6.74
C LEU A 8 1.21 -6.87 7.68
N ASP A 9 1.59 -6.35 8.85
CA ASP A 9 2.36 -7.11 9.86
C ASP A 9 1.55 -7.51 11.10
N LYS A 10 0.23 -7.27 11.12
CA LYS A 10 -0.61 -7.71 12.23
C LYS A 10 -1.13 -9.13 11.96
N PRO A 11 -1.01 -10.07 12.91
CA PRO A 11 -1.67 -11.37 12.76
C PRO A 11 -3.17 -11.15 12.65
N GLU A 12 -3.80 -11.75 11.64
CA GLU A 12 -5.27 -11.77 11.53
C GLU A 12 -5.86 -12.41 12.78
N ALA A 13 -6.88 -11.77 13.36
CA ALA A 13 -7.65 -12.38 14.42
C ALA A 13 -8.49 -13.52 13.81
N THR A 14 -7.96 -14.74 13.86
CA THR A 14 -8.73 -15.93 13.52
C THR A 14 -9.71 -16.21 14.66
N LEU A 15 -11.00 -16.39 14.33
CA LEU A 15 -11.95 -17.03 15.25
C LEU A 15 -11.58 -18.51 15.38
N VAL A 16 -10.57 -18.80 16.20
CA VAL A 16 -10.24 -20.17 16.60
C VAL A 16 -11.28 -20.60 17.63
N ARG A 17 -12.15 -21.55 17.27
CA ARG A 17 -12.98 -22.23 18.26
C ARG A 17 -12.03 -22.95 19.23
N ALA A 18 -12.08 -22.58 20.51
CA ALA A 18 -11.23 -23.18 21.53
C ALA A 18 -11.30 -24.71 21.47
N PRO A 19 -10.17 -25.43 21.57
CA PRO A 19 -10.20 -26.88 21.64
C PRO A 19 -11.03 -27.29 22.85
N ILE A 20 -12.05 -28.11 22.62
CA ILE A 20 -12.84 -28.73 23.68
C ILE A 20 -11.90 -29.66 24.43
N GLN A 21 -11.25 -29.18 25.49
CA GLN A 21 -10.70 -30.08 26.49
C GLN A 21 -11.89 -30.66 27.26
N PRO A 22 -12.03 -31.99 27.36
CA PRO A 22 -13.01 -32.60 28.23
C PRO A 22 -12.53 -32.42 29.68
N VAL A 23 -12.77 -31.25 30.27
CA VAL A 23 -12.56 -31.05 31.70
C VAL A 23 -13.89 -31.36 32.39
N SER A 24 -13.93 -32.50 33.07
CA SER A 24 -15.08 -32.88 33.88
C SER A 24 -15.19 -31.96 35.10
N HIS A 25 -16.01 -30.92 35.01
CA HIS A 25 -16.49 -30.20 36.17
C HIS A 25 -17.96 -30.57 36.41
N ARG A 26 -18.24 -31.22 37.54
CA ARG A 26 -19.62 -31.41 38.02
C ARG A 26 -20.21 -30.03 38.28
N LEU A 27 -21.10 -29.60 37.38
CA LEU A 27 -21.89 -28.39 37.54
C LEU A 27 -22.90 -28.60 38.69
N ASN A 28 -22.88 -27.70 39.67
CA ASN A 28 -23.87 -27.67 40.73
C ASN A 28 -25.14 -26.98 40.18
N THR A 29 -26.05 -27.79 39.66
CA THR A 29 -27.25 -27.39 38.90
C THR A 29 -28.20 -26.48 39.66
N ASP A 30 -28.15 -26.48 41.00
CA ASP A 30 -29.10 -25.75 41.83
C ASP A 30 -28.75 -24.25 41.93
N LYS A 31 -27.44 -23.93 41.91
CA LYS A 31 -26.96 -22.54 41.88
C LYS A 31 -27.22 -21.82 40.56
N ILE A 32 -27.36 -22.56 39.46
CA ILE A 32 -27.57 -22.01 38.11
C ILE A 32 -29.04 -21.62 37.91
N LYS A 33 -29.98 -22.34 38.54
CA LYS A 33 -31.42 -22.05 38.41
C LYS A 33 -31.84 -20.75 39.10
N GLU A 34 -31.28 -20.44 40.28
CA GLU A 34 -31.61 -19.19 41.00
C GLU A 34 -31.14 -17.94 40.23
N ASN A 35 -29.95 -17.99 39.61
CA ASN A 35 -29.44 -16.87 38.81
C ASN A 35 -30.15 -16.70 37.47
N TRP A 36 -30.78 -17.76 36.92
CA TRP A 36 -31.38 -17.72 35.59
C TRP A 36 -32.69 -16.92 35.54
N GLU A 37 -33.53 -17.03 36.58
CA GLU A 37 -34.78 -16.27 36.65
C GLU A 37 -34.54 -14.77 36.88
N GLN A 38 -33.48 -14.41 37.61
CA GLN A 38 -33.09 -13.01 37.84
C GLN A 38 -32.55 -12.35 36.55
N LEU A 39 -31.68 -13.06 35.81
CA LEU A 39 -31.13 -12.61 34.52
C LEU A 39 -32.21 -12.47 33.44
N LYS A 40 -33.24 -13.33 33.47
CA LYS A 40 -34.39 -13.27 32.55
C LYS A 40 -35.23 -12.01 32.70
N SER A 41 -35.30 -11.46 33.91
CA SER A 41 -36.09 -10.25 34.22
C SER A 41 -35.38 -8.95 33.84
N GLU A 42 -34.05 -8.98 33.72
CA GLU A 42 -33.21 -7.82 33.42
C GLU A 42 -32.70 -7.78 31.97
N SER A 43 -32.73 -8.92 31.25
CA SER A 43 -32.32 -8.98 29.85
C SER A 43 -33.42 -8.43 28.93
N LYS A 44 -33.18 -7.28 28.30
CA LYS A 44 -33.98 -6.86 27.14
C LYS A 44 -33.91 -7.93 26.06
N ASP A 45 -35.06 -8.31 25.52
CA ASP A 45 -35.18 -9.31 24.45
C ASP A 45 -34.33 -8.87 23.24
N LEU A 46 -33.51 -9.77 22.72
CA LEU A 46 -32.65 -9.52 21.55
C LEU A 46 -33.47 -9.12 20.32
N VAL A 47 -34.74 -9.54 20.27
CA VAL A 47 -35.71 -9.13 19.25
C VAL A 47 -36.13 -7.66 19.40
N GLN A 48 -36.10 -7.13 20.62
CA GLN A 48 -36.40 -5.72 20.91
C GLN A 48 -35.20 -4.83 20.56
N ILE A 49 -33.98 -5.29 20.86
CA ILE A 49 -32.73 -4.65 20.43
C ILE A 49 -32.62 -4.67 18.90
N SER A 50 -33.02 -5.76 18.24
CA SER A 50 -33.01 -5.83 16.78
C SER A 50 -34.07 -4.94 16.12
N ARG A 51 -35.22 -4.69 16.79
CA ARG A 51 -36.23 -3.73 16.29
C ARG A 51 -35.78 -2.27 16.46
N GLU A 52 -35.05 -1.95 17.52
CA GLU A 52 -34.46 -0.61 17.71
C GLU A 52 -33.29 -0.34 16.73
N ALA A 53 -32.57 -1.38 16.30
CA ALA A 53 -31.51 -1.30 15.30
C ALA A 53 -32.00 -1.35 13.83
N ALA A 54 -33.24 -1.76 13.58
CA ALA A 54 -33.78 -1.99 12.24
C ALA A 54 -34.42 -0.75 11.57
N SER A 55 -33.82 0.45 11.73
CA SER A 55 -34.18 1.62 10.91
C SER A 55 -33.32 1.80 9.65
N TYR A 56 -32.57 0.77 9.23
CA TYR A 56 -31.93 0.71 7.90
C TYR A 56 -32.02 -0.73 7.35
N GLU A 57 -32.82 -0.90 6.30
CA GLU A 57 -33.25 -2.19 5.73
C GLU A 57 -32.13 -2.94 4.97
N SER A 58 -31.93 -4.23 5.28
CA SER A 58 -32.22 -5.32 4.33
C SER A 58 -32.29 -6.65 5.09
N SER A 59 -33.41 -7.37 4.92
CA SER A 59 -33.76 -8.58 5.66
C SER A 59 -33.22 -9.84 4.98
N VAL A 60 -32.31 -10.58 5.64
CA VAL A 60 -31.99 -11.96 5.26
C VAL A 60 -33.01 -12.89 5.92
N SER A 61 -33.80 -13.61 5.12
CA SER A 61 -34.82 -14.54 5.63
C SER A 61 -34.20 -15.85 6.13
N LEU A 62 -34.67 -16.33 7.29
CA LEU A 62 -34.15 -17.52 7.98
C LEU A 62 -34.45 -18.86 7.26
N ASP A 63 -35.38 -18.86 6.30
CA ASP A 63 -35.76 -20.08 5.56
C ASP A 63 -34.79 -20.45 4.43
N GLY A 64 -33.89 -19.53 4.04
CA GLY A 64 -32.80 -19.82 3.09
C GLY A 64 -31.67 -20.70 3.69
N LEU A 65 -31.66 -20.91 5.01
CA LEU A 65 -30.61 -21.66 5.72
C LEU A 65 -30.91 -23.17 5.87
N LYS A 66 -32.11 -23.64 5.51
CA LYS A 66 -32.51 -25.04 5.75
C LYS A 66 -32.08 -26.03 4.66
N HIS A 67 -31.45 -25.57 3.58
CA HIS A 67 -30.97 -26.40 2.48
C HIS A 67 -29.48 -26.28 2.17
N VAL A 68 -28.67 -25.72 3.08
CA VAL A 68 -27.21 -25.81 2.99
C VAL A 68 -26.78 -27.19 3.50
N GLY A 69 -26.97 -28.21 2.66
CA GLY A 69 -26.32 -29.50 2.83
C GLY A 69 -24.81 -29.31 2.87
N GLU A 70 -24.17 -29.91 3.88
CA GLU A 70 -22.72 -30.03 4.04
C GLU A 70 -21.94 -28.72 3.87
N LEU A 71 -21.83 -27.96 4.97
CA LEU A 71 -20.72 -27.02 5.17
C LEU A 71 -19.41 -27.81 5.10
N ASP A 72 -18.85 -27.88 3.90
CA ASP A 72 -17.53 -28.40 3.65
C ASP A 72 -16.52 -27.58 4.47
N ARG A 73 -15.65 -28.31 5.15
CA ARG A 73 -14.90 -27.80 6.30
C ARG A 73 -13.73 -26.94 5.82
N ASN A 74 -13.68 -25.67 6.26
CA ASN A 74 -12.47 -24.83 6.32
C ASN A 74 -11.71 -24.55 5.00
N TYR A 75 -12.38 -24.03 3.97
CA TYR A 75 -11.70 -23.25 2.93
C TYR A 75 -11.45 -21.82 3.44
N CYS A 76 -10.28 -21.58 4.06
CA CYS A 76 -9.86 -20.23 4.44
C CYS A 76 -9.44 -19.46 3.17
N ASN A 77 -10.39 -18.76 2.55
CA ASN A 77 -10.10 -17.88 1.42
C ASN A 77 -9.51 -16.55 1.91
N TYR A 78 -8.21 -16.34 1.67
CA TYR A 78 -7.50 -15.13 2.08
C TYR A 78 -7.70 -13.99 1.07
N SER A 79 -7.67 -12.75 1.57
CA SER A 79 -7.57 -11.57 0.72
C SER A 79 -6.18 -11.42 0.10
N SER A 80 -6.10 -10.64 -0.98
CA SER A 80 -4.88 -10.41 -1.75
C SER A 80 -3.76 -9.68 -0.99
N ASP A 81 -4.04 -9.09 0.18
CA ASP A 81 -3.01 -8.49 1.01
C ASP A 81 -2.03 -9.54 1.58
N VAL A 82 -2.40 -10.82 1.58
CA VAL A 82 -1.54 -11.95 1.99
C VAL A 82 -0.19 -11.99 1.25
N PHE A 83 -0.13 -11.45 0.02
CA PHE A 83 1.13 -11.39 -0.73
C PHE A 83 2.16 -10.43 -0.13
N PHE A 84 1.71 -9.47 0.69
CA PHE A 84 2.56 -8.43 1.29
C PHE A 84 2.83 -8.65 2.78
N ARG A 85 2.13 -9.60 3.40
CA ARG A 85 2.31 -9.91 4.82
C ARG A 85 3.66 -10.59 5.05
N SER A 86 4.15 -10.56 6.30
CA SER A 86 5.36 -11.26 6.73
C SER A 86 5.12 -12.73 7.12
N ASN A 87 3.94 -13.05 7.66
CA ASN A 87 3.58 -14.41 8.04
C ASN A 87 2.90 -15.19 6.90
N MET A 88 3.20 -16.49 6.77
CA MET A 88 2.44 -17.37 5.87
C MET A 88 1.00 -17.54 6.40
N PRO A 89 0.00 -17.52 5.52
CA PRO A 89 -1.37 -17.92 5.89
C PRO A 89 -1.43 -19.37 6.35
N GLN A 90 -2.48 -19.75 7.08
CA GLN A 90 -2.73 -21.17 7.36
C GLN A 90 -3.17 -21.88 6.08
N VAL A 91 -2.57 -23.05 5.84
CA VAL A 91 -2.88 -23.93 4.72
C VAL A 91 -4.31 -24.48 4.82
N SER A 92 -5.00 -24.63 3.69
CA SER A 92 -6.31 -25.32 3.65
C SER A 92 -6.16 -26.82 3.85
N THR A 93 -7.29 -27.51 4.06
CA THR A 93 -7.36 -28.95 4.31
C THR A 93 -6.77 -29.82 3.19
N ASP A 94 -6.67 -29.29 1.97
CA ASP A 94 -6.09 -29.92 0.79
C ASP A 94 -4.58 -29.66 0.63
N GLY A 95 -3.95 -28.91 1.54
CA GLY A 95 -2.52 -28.60 1.47
C GLY A 95 -2.17 -27.37 0.61
N ASN A 96 -3.16 -26.70 0.04
CA ASN A 96 -2.97 -25.50 -0.79
C ASN A 96 -3.37 -24.21 -0.04
N TYR A 97 -3.33 -23.08 -0.76
CA TYR A 97 -3.71 -21.76 -0.28
C TYR A 97 -4.77 -21.18 -1.21
N LEU A 98 -5.94 -20.86 -0.67
CA LEU A 98 -7.00 -20.21 -1.43
C LEU A 98 -6.90 -18.68 -1.23
N ILE A 99 -6.61 -17.95 -2.30
CA ILE A 99 -6.41 -16.49 -2.26
C ILE A 99 -7.29 -15.86 -3.32
N GLY A 100 -8.19 -14.96 -2.91
CA GLY A 100 -9.13 -14.33 -3.84
C GLY A 100 -10.02 -15.32 -4.59
N GLY A 101 -10.21 -16.53 -4.06
CA GLY A 101 -10.95 -17.62 -4.71
C GLY A 101 -10.13 -18.48 -5.67
N VAL A 102 -8.81 -18.25 -5.79
CA VAL A 102 -7.91 -19.03 -6.65
C VAL A 102 -6.91 -19.81 -5.80
N THR A 103 -6.60 -21.04 -6.21
CA THR A 103 -5.70 -21.93 -5.48
C THR A 103 -4.24 -21.68 -5.87
N PHE A 104 -3.38 -21.62 -4.86
CA PHE A 104 -1.93 -21.56 -4.97
C PHE A 104 -1.31 -22.71 -4.18
N SER A 105 -0.32 -23.38 -4.76
CA SER A 105 0.62 -24.22 -4.01
C SER A 105 1.44 -23.37 -3.04
N LYS A 106 2.17 -24.04 -2.14
CA LYS A 106 3.08 -23.36 -1.22
C LYS A 106 4.19 -22.63 -1.99
N GLU A 107 4.78 -23.31 -2.96
CA GLU A 107 5.88 -22.81 -3.76
C GLU A 107 5.44 -21.57 -4.56
N GLU A 108 4.30 -21.63 -5.26
CA GLU A 108 3.75 -20.48 -6.00
C GLU A 108 3.47 -19.29 -5.07
N LEU A 109 2.87 -19.51 -3.90
CA LEU A 109 2.60 -18.43 -2.95
C LEU A 109 3.89 -17.81 -2.40
N GLU A 110 4.87 -18.63 -2.03
CA GLU A 110 6.16 -18.14 -1.54
C GLU A 110 6.88 -17.31 -2.62
N GLN A 111 6.86 -17.75 -3.87
CA GLN A 111 7.42 -16.97 -4.98
C GLN A 111 6.68 -15.65 -5.20
N CYS A 112 5.34 -15.67 -5.24
CA CYS A 112 4.53 -14.46 -5.38
C CYS A 112 4.86 -13.46 -4.26
N ARG A 113 5.00 -13.93 -3.02
CA ARG A 113 5.36 -13.08 -1.87
C ARG A 113 6.75 -12.47 -2.01
N MET A 114 7.72 -13.21 -2.54
CA MET A 114 9.07 -12.68 -2.79
C MET A 114 9.06 -11.58 -3.84
N VAL A 115 8.39 -11.82 -4.98
CA VAL A 115 8.26 -10.84 -6.07
C VAL A 115 7.51 -9.60 -5.60
N MET A 116 6.38 -9.77 -4.92
CA MET A 116 5.57 -8.67 -4.38
C MET A 116 6.31 -7.87 -3.32
N LYS A 117 7.10 -8.52 -2.47
CA LYS A 117 7.96 -7.84 -1.51
C LYS A 117 9.01 -7.00 -2.22
N ALA A 118 9.71 -7.55 -3.22
CA ALA A 118 10.70 -6.80 -3.99
C ALA A 118 10.07 -5.60 -4.71
N ALA A 119 8.88 -5.80 -5.29
CA ALA A 119 8.09 -4.74 -5.94
C ALA A 119 7.74 -3.62 -4.94
N ALA A 120 7.15 -3.95 -3.81
CA ALA A 120 6.78 -3.00 -2.76
C ALA A 120 8.00 -2.27 -2.15
N ASP A 121 9.10 -2.99 -1.92
CA ASP A 121 10.33 -2.40 -1.36
C ASP A 121 10.99 -1.41 -2.32
N SER A 122 10.87 -1.65 -3.62
CA SER A 122 11.44 -0.80 -4.68
C SER A 122 10.74 0.56 -4.84
N ILE A 123 9.51 0.70 -4.31
CA ILE A 123 8.76 1.95 -4.35
C ILE A 123 9.24 2.88 -3.24
N GLY A 124 9.65 4.10 -3.59
CA GLY A 124 10.27 5.07 -2.68
C GLY A 124 9.31 5.77 -1.71
N CYS A 125 8.02 5.45 -1.73
CA CYS A 125 6.99 6.05 -0.89
C CYS A 125 6.17 4.98 -0.12
N GLY A 126 5.45 5.41 0.93
CA GLY A 126 4.59 4.54 1.74
C GLY A 126 4.89 4.58 3.24
N VAL A 127 4.36 3.60 3.97
CA VAL A 127 4.50 3.49 5.44
C VAL A 127 5.98 3.33 5.81
N GLY A 128 6.45 4.17 6.75
CA GLY A 128 7.86 4.20 7.17
C GLY A 128 8.81 4.83 6.14
N LYS A 129 8.29 5.33 5.02
CA LYS A 129 9.00 6.09 3.98
C LYS A 129 8.37 7.49 3.86
N ASN A 130 8.70 8.23 2.80
CA ASN A 130 8.00 9.46 2.46
C ASN A 130 6.56 9.15 2.03
N THR A 131 5.58 9.89 2.55
CA THR A 131 4.17 9.73 2.19
C THR A 131 3.75 10.65 1.04
N ASN A 132 4.50 11.73 0.77
CA ASN A 132 4.27 12.55 -0.41
C ASN A 132 4.78 11.79 -1.66
N ILE A 133 3.95 11.73 -2.70
CA ILE A 133 4.20 10.98 -3.93
C ILE A 133 4.61 11.99 -5.01
N ASP A 134 5.85 11.86 -5.44
CA ASP A 134 6.40 12.62 -6.56
C ASP A 134 6.19 11.84 -7.89
N TYR A 135 6.38 12.49 -9.04
CA TYR A 135 6.23 11.89 -10.37
C TYR A 135 7.08 10.62 -10.55
N LYS A 136 8.30 10.61 -9.99
CA LYS A 136 9.15 9.42 -9.98
C LYS A 136 8.53 8.24 -9.23
N ASN A 137 7.70 8.49 -8.21
CA ASN A 137 7.04 7.43 -7.46
C ASN A 137 5.91 6.81 -8.30
N TYR A 138 5.21 7.59 -9.13
CA TYR A 138 4.27 7.04 -10.12
C TYR A 138 4.98 6.12 -11.12
N ALA A 139 6.16 6.52 -11.62
CA ALA A 139 6.98 5.66 -12.46
C ALA A 139 7.38 4.35 -11.72
N GLN A 140 7.85 4.44 -10.47
CA GLN A 140 8.21 3.28 -9.66
C GLN A 140 7.03 2.32 -9.43
N MET A 141 5.83 2.84 -9.16
CA MET A 141 4.61 2.05 -8.98
C MET A 141 4.24 1.30 -10.25
N SER A 142 4.30 1.96 -11.40
CA SER A 142 3.99 1.34 -12.71
C SER A 142 5.08 0.35 -13.17
N ILE A 143 6.35 0.59 -12.85
CA ILE A 143 7.44 -0.38 -13.07
C ILE A 143 7.24 -1.62 -12.20
N ALA A 144 6.85 -1.45 -10.94
CA ALA A 144 6.53 -2.55 -10.05
C ALA A 144 5.35 -3.38 -10.60
N GLU A 145 4.29 -2.72 -11.06
CA GLU A 145 3.13 -3.37 -11.67
C GLU A 145 3.48 -4.15 -12.95
N SER A 146 4.21 -3.54 -13.90
CA SER A 146 4.62 -4.21 -15.14
C SER A 146 5.57 -5.39 -14.88
N SER A 147 6.46 -5.28 -13.90
CA SER A 147 7.37 -6.37 -13.54
C SER A 147 6.63 -7.54 -12.89
N VAL A 148 5.68 -7.27 -12.00
CA VAL A 148 4.80 -8.29 -11.42
C VAL A 148 3.97 -8.97 -12.51
N LYS A 149 3.43 -8.18 -13.46
CA LYS A 149 2.66 -8.67 -14.61
C LYS A 149 3.49 -9.59 -15.50
N ALA A 150 4.73 -9.23 -15.80
CA ALA A 150 5.64 -10.07 -16.57
C ALA A 150 5.88 -11.41 -15.87
N TYR A 151 6.26 -11.39 -14.59
CA TYR A 151 6.43 -12.60 -13.78
C TYR A 151 5.17 -13.47 -13.75
N ALA A 152 4.02 -12.87 -13.43
CA ALA A 152 2.77 -13.59 -13.29
C ALA A 152 2.34 -14.26 -14.60
N SER A 153 2.56 -13.60 -15.74
CA SER A 153 2.21 -14.13 -17.07
C SER A 153 3.10 -15.29 -17.49
N GLU A 154 4.35 -15.35 -17.01
CA GLU A 154 5.31 -16.39 -17.35
C GLU A 154 5.20 -17.63 -16.45
N HIS A 155 4.88 -17.43 -15.16
CA HIS A 155 5.02 -18.48 -14.15
C HIS A 155 3.71 -18.96 -13.52
N LEU A 156 2.58 -18.30 -13.75
CA LEU A 156 1.30 -18.62 -13.12
C LEU A 156 0.23 -18.94 -14.16
N SER A 157 -0.83 -19.61 -13.73
CA SER A 157 -2.06 -19.71 -14.52
C SER A 157 -2.73 -18.34 -14.70
N GLU A 158 -3.59 -18.20 -15.71
CA GLU A 158 -4.30 -16.95 -16.01
C GLU A 158 -5.10 -16.42 -14.80
N GLU A 159 -5.78 -17.31 -14.07
CA GLU A 159 -6.56 -16.95 -12.89
C GLU A 159 -5.67 -16.48 -11.72
N GLN A 160 -4.56 -17.17 -11.48
CA GLN A 160 -3.58 -16.78 -10.45
C GLN A 160 -2.93 -15.45 -10.81
N ALA A 161 -2.54 -15.26 -12.08
CA ALA A 161 -1.95 -14.03 -12.58
C ALA A 161 -2.91 -12.84 -12.42
N ALA A 162 -4.20 -13.03 -12.67
CA ALA A 162 -5.20 -11.99 -12.44
C ALA A 162 -5.29 -11.57 -10.96
N VAL A 163 -5.25 -12.54 -10.03
CA VAL A 163 -5.27 -12.26 -8.58
C VAL A 163 -4.00 -11.51 -8.13
N VAL A 164 -2.84 -11.94 -8.61
CA VAL A 164 -1.53 -11.34 -8.31
C VAL A 164 -1.44 -9.92 -8.87
N ASN A 165 -1.75 -9.71 -10.16
CA ASN A 165 -1.72 -8.39 -10.79
C ASN A 165 -2.65 -7.40 -10.09
N LYS A 166 -3.87 -7.84 -9.77
CA LYS A 166 -4.84 -7.04 -9.03
C LYS A 166 -4.31 -6.66 -7.63
N ALA A 167 -3.63 -7.56 -6.94
CA ALA A 167 -3.06 -7.27 -5.63
C ALA A 167 -2.02 -6.13 -5.68
N MET A 168 -1.17 -6.11 -6.71
CA MET A 168 -0.19 -5.03 -6.90
C MET A 168 -0.87 -3.69 -7.24
N GLN A 169 -1.90 -3.71 -8.08
CA GLN A 169 -2.71 -2.52 -8.37
C GLN A 169 -3.38 -1.96 -7.11
N GLU A 170 -3.99 -2.82 -6.30
CA GLU A 170 -4.62 -2.43 -5.03
C GLU A 170 -3.60 -1.86 -4.03
N TYR A 171 -2.35 -2.38 -4.04
CA TYR A 171 -1.27 -1.84 -3.21
C TYR A 171 -0.86 -0.43 -3.66
N ASN A 172 -0.66 -0.21 -4.96
CA ASN A 172 -0.36 1.11 -5.52
C ASN A 172 -1.48 2.12 -5.22
N GLN A 173 -2.74 1.69 -5.35
CA GLN A 173 -3.89 2.53 -5.01
C GLN A 173 -3.92 2.88 -3.52
N ALA A 174 -3.58 1.94 -2.65
CA ALA A 174 -3.50 2.19 -1.20
C ALA A 174 -2.41 3.22 -0.84
N LEU A 175 -1.29 3.27 -1.58
CA LEU A 175 -0.27 4.32 -1.41
C LEU A 175 -0.83 5.70 -1.77
N ILE A 176 -1.54 5.79 -2.90
CA ILE A 176 -2.17 7.04 -3.36
C ILE A 176 -3.21 7.51 -2.34
N ASP A 177 -4.03 6.61 -1.81
CA ASP A 177 -5.06 6.97 -0.84
C ASP A 177 -4.46 7.35 0.52
N LEU A 178 -3.34 6.74 0.91
CA LEU A 178 -2.56 7.16 2.09
C LEU A 178 -2.02 8.59 1.95
N GLU A 179 -1.52 8.98 0.77
CA GLU A 179 -1.10 10.36 0.52
C GLU A 179 -2.29 11.32 0.66
N LYS A 180 -3.42 11.02 0.00
CA LYS A 180 -4.64 11.85 0.08
C LYS A 180 -5.10 12.03 1.52
N GLN A 181 -5.10 10.95 2.30
CA GLN A 181 -5.45 11.01 3.72
C GLN A 181 -4.46 11.89 4.49
N THR A 182 -3.15 11.68 4.30
CA THR A 182 -2.10 12.49 4.95
C THR A 182 -2.24 13.97 4.63
N MET A 183 -2.58 14.31 3.39
CA MET A 183 -2.82 15.68 2.96
C MET A 183 -4.09 16.29 3.54
N SER A 184 -5.16 15.49 3.66
CA SER A 184 -6.45 15.94 4.20
C SER A 184 -6.40 16.15 5.71
N ASP A 185 -5.67 15.29 6.42
CA ASP A 185 -5.49 15.36 7.87
C ASP A 185 -4.40 16.36 8.27
N GLY A 186 -3.55 16.78 7.32
CA GLY A 186 -2.44 17.70 7.55
C GLY A 186 -2.79 19.17 7.27
N ASN A 187 -1.94 20.07 7.76
CA ASN A 187 -2.03 21.51 7.48
C ASN A 187 -1.52 21.87 6.06
N TYR A 188 -2.04 21.23 5.02
CA TYR A 188 -1.66 21.48 3.63
C TYR A 188 -2.51 22.58 2.99
N VAL A 189 -1.88 23.40 2.15
CA VAL A 189 -2.48 24.54 1.46
C VAL A 189 -2.01 24.57 0.01
N LYS A 190 -2.68 25.36 -0.85
CA LYS A 190 -2.22 25.57 -2.22
C LYS A 190 -0.88 26.32 -2.21
N SER A 191 0.05 25.84 -3.03
CA SER A 191 1.31 26.53 -3.29
C SER A 191 1.05 27.81 -4.10
N HIS A 192 1.78 28.87 -3.75
CA HIS A 192 1.76 30.16 -4.48
C HIS A 192 3.07 30.41 -5.25
N TYR A 193 3.96 29.41 -5.31
CA TYR A 193 5.21 29.52 -6.05
C TYR A 193 4.92 29.39 -7.55
N GLU A 194 5.00 30.52 -8.27
CA GLU A 194 4.80 30.59 -9.73
C GLU A 194 5.70 29.58 -10.46
N GLY A 195 5.16 28.91 -11.48
CA GLY A 195 5.81 27.82 -12.23
C GLY A 195 5.76 26.48 -11.51
N GLN A 196 6.09 26.42 -10.21
CA GLN A 196 5.92 25.20 -9.41
C GLN A 196 4.45 24.82 -9.28
N SER A 197 3.52 25.79 -9.25
CA SER A 197 2.08 25.52 -9.14
C SER A 197 1.53 24.53 -10.16
N ASP A 198 2.12 24.49 -11.36
CA ASP A 198 1.63 23.68 -12.48
C ASP A 198 1.99 22.20 -12.32
N TYR A 199 2.97 21.89 -11.46
CA TYR A 199 3.51 20.54 -11.24
C TYR A 199 3.57 20.09 -9.77
N TYR A 200 3.73 21.03 -8.85
CA TYR A 200 3.90 20.89 -7.40
C TYR A 200 3.08 21.96 -6.66
N GLY A 201 1.77 21.92 -6.85
CA GLY A 201 0.78 22.91 -6.39
C GLY A 201 0.40 22.84 -4.91
N THR A 202 1.13 22.09 -4.09
CA THR A 202 0.83 21.89 -2.67
C THR A 202 1.98 22.41 -1.80
N ALA A 203 1.64 23.03 -0.66
CA ALA A 203 2.58 23.45 0.37
C ALA A 203 2.03 23.08 1.75
N ARG A 204 2.88 23.04 2.78
CA ARG A 204 2.45 22.75 4.16
C ARG A 204 2.62 23.96 5.05
N LEU A 205 1.55 24.43 5.68
CA LEU A 205 1.59 25.49 6.66
C LEU A 205 2.27 24.98 7.95
N LEU A 206 3.34 25.66 8.37
CA LEU A 206 4.04 25.31 9.60
C LEU A 206 3.23 25.74 10.83
N THR A 207 3.21 24.88 11.84
CA THR A 207 2.61 25.18 13.14
C THR A 207 3.48 26.16 13.94
N ASP A 208 2.89 26.83 14.93
CA ASP A 208 3.63 27.77 15.79
C ASP A 208 4.83 27.10 16.49
N GLY A 209 4.68 25.84 16.91
CA GLY A 209 5.78 25.05 17.51
C GLY A 209 6.89 24.69 16.53
N GLU A 210 6.57 24.39 15.27
CA GLU A 210 7.57 24.14 14.24
C GLU A 210 8.32 25.42 13.83
N ILE A 211 7.62 26.56 13.80
CA ILE A 211 8.23 27.87 13.55
C ILE A 211 9.21 28.20 14.66
N GLU A 212 8.85 27.98 15.93
CA GLU A 212 9.74 28.18 17.06
C GLU A 212 10.99 27.30 16.97
N ALA A 213 10.83 26.01 16.66
CA ALA A 213 11.95 25.09 16.48
C ALA A 213 12.86 25.51 15.31
N LEU A 214 12.29 25.91 14.17
CA LEU A 214 13.03 26.39 13.02
C LEU A 214 13.83 27.66 13.35
N ASN A 215 13.25 28.59 14.10
CA ASN A 215 13.94 29.81 14.53
C ASN A 215 15.11 29.52 15.46
N LYS A 216 14.98 28.56 16.39
CA LYS A 216 16.12 28.09 17.21
C LYS A 216 17.26 27.54 16.36
N VAL A 217 16.96 26.76 15.32
CA VAL A 217 17.98 26.26 14.38
C VAL A 217 18.65 27.41 13.63
N LYS A 218 17.89 28.40 13.16
CA LYS A 218 18.42 29.59 12.48
C LYS A 218 19.33 30.43 13.39
N GLU A 219 18.98 30.59 14.65
CA GLU A 219 19.82 31.28 15.65
C GLU A 219 21.15 30.56 15.86
N GLU A 220 21.10 29.24 16.03
CA GLU A 220 22.30 28.40 16.18
C GLU A 220 23.19 28.43 14.94
N LEU A 221 22.60 28.33 13.75
CA LEU A 221 23.33 28.48 12.48
C LEU A 221 23.94 29.88 12.37
N SER A 222 23.24 30.92 12.83
CA SER A 222 23.77 32.29 12.83
C SER A 222 25.00 32.39 13.72
N ARG A 223 24.97 31.77 14.91
CA ARG A 223 26.10 31.74 15.84
C ARG A 223 27.31 31.01 15.26
N ILE A 224 27.09 29.88 14.59
CA ILE A 224 28.18 29.03 14.05
C ILE A 224 28.80 29.65 12.79
N THR A 225 27.97 30.20 11.90
CA THR A 225 28.41 30.66 10.57
C THR A 225 28.69 32.16 10.51
N GLY A 226 28.27 32.93 11.52
CA GLY A 226 28.30 34.40 11.51
C GLY A 226 27.34 35.03 10.51
N ARG A 227 26.46 34.26 9.86
CA ARG A 227 25.47 34.75 8.90
C ARG A 227 24.14 35.03 9.60
N TYR A 228 23.51 36.15 9.31
CA TYR A 228 22.17 36.41 9.79
C TYR A 228 21.14 35.62 8.98
N TYR A 229 20.23 34.92 9.67
CA TYR A 229 19.08 34.25 9.09
C TYR A 229 17.79 34.88 9.62
N GLU A 230 16.94 35.39 8.73
CA GLU A 230 15.68 36.01 9.12
C GLU A 230 14.75 35.02 9.85
N PRO A 231 14.15 35.40 10.99
CA PRO A 231 13.17 34.58 11.68
C PRO A 231 11.95 34.28 10.80
N SER A 232 11.51 33.03 10.83
CA SER A 232 10.22 32.63 10.28
C SER A 232 9.08 33.17 11.13
N VAL A 233 7.98 33.56 10.48
CA VAL A 233 6.77 34.10 11.11
C VAL A 233 5.54 33.24 10.78
N LYS A 234 4.45 33.45 11.51
CA LYS A 234 3.17 32.78 11.26
C LYS A 234 2.71 32.96 9.81
N GLY A 235 2.21 31.90 9.20
CA GLY A 235 1.82 31.89 7.79
C GLY A 235 2.90 31.34 6.86
N VAL A 236 4.12 31.07 7.36
CA VAL A 236 5.17 30.45 6.55
C VAL A 236 4.79 29.03 6.14
N THR A 237 5.07 28.69 4.89
CA THR A 237 4.83 27.37 4.34
C THR A 237 6.16 26.65 4.06
N ALA A 238 6.15 25.33 4.19
CA ALA A 238 7.18 24.45 3.67
C ALA A 238 6.78 23.95 2.29
N VAL A 239 7.75 23.87 1.38
CA VAL A 239 7.59 23.25 0.07
C VAL A 239 7.30 21.76 0.25
N VAL A 240 6.29 21.27 -0.48
CA VAL A 240 5.92 19.85 -0.50
C VAL A 240 6.22 19.33 -1.89
N VAL A 241 7.06 18.30 -1.98
CA VAL A 241 7.32 17.59 -3.23
C VAL A 241 6.26 16.51 -3.39
N SER A 242 5.07 16.92 -3.86
CA SER A 242 4.01 16.03 -4.27
C SER A 242 3.54 16.45 -5.66
N ALA A 243 3.40 15.47 -6.55
CA ALA A 243 2.90 15.70 -7.89
C ALA A 243 1.44 16.17 -7.84
N THR A 244 1.12 17.27 -8.51
CA THR A 244 -0.25 17.79 -8.60
C THR A 244 -0.80 17.87 -10.02
N ASN A 245 0.05 17.68 -11.04
CA ASN A 245 -0.37 17.67 -12.43
C ASN A 245 -0.93 16.29 -12.81
N GLU A 246 -2.25 16.18 -12.90
CA GLU A 246 -2.92 14.90 -13.20
C GLU A 246 -2.61 14.36 -14.60
N GLU A 247 -2.36 15.24 -15.58
CA GLU A 247 -1.99 14.84 -16.93
C GLU A 247 -0.60 14.19 -16.93
N LEU A 248 0.41 14.85 -16.33
CA LEU A 248 1.76 14.30 -16.25
C LEU A 248 1.82 13.02 -15.41
N LYS A 249 1.04 12.92 -14.31
CA LYS A 249 0.90 11.66 -13.55
C LYS A 249 0.44 10.54 -14.46
N LYS A 250 -0.63 10.79 -15.23
CA LYS A 250 -1.21 9.81 -16.15
C LYS A 250 -0.22 9.43 -17.25
N GLU A 251 0.45 10.39 -17.90
CA GLU A 251 1.43 10.12 -18.95
C GLU A 251 2.60 9.27 -18.44
N ILE A 252 3.08 9.53 -17.22
CA ILE A 252 4.15 8.73 -16.59
C ILE A 252 3.64 7.33 -16.23
N THR A 253 2.45 7.21 -15.64
CA THR A 253 1.86 5.91 -15.34
C THR A 253 1.70 5.07 -16.62
N ASP A 254 1.06 5.63 -17.64
CA ASP A 254 0.81 4.95 -18.92
C ASP A 254 2.10 4.51 -19.62
N LEU A 255 3.17 5.30 -19.51
CA LEU A 255 4.47 4.97 -20.09
C LEU A 255 5.05 3.66 -19.54
N PHE A 256 4.73 3.30 -18.30
CA PHE A 256 5.34 2.17 -17.60
C PHE A 256 4.38 1.00 -17.32
N THR A 257 3.06 1.20 -17.36
CA THR A 257 2.06 0.15 -17.03
C THR A 257 2.13 -1.07 -17.95
N ASP A 258 2.42 -0.88 -19.24
CA ASP A 258 2.56 -1.95 -20.23
C ASP A 258 3.99 -2.06 -20.79
N LEU A 259 4.98 -1.59 -20.02
CA LEU A 259 6.37 -1.70 -20.42
C LEU A 259 6.78 -3.18 -20.45
N ASP A 260 7.27 -3.63 -21.60
CA ASP A 260 8.04 -4.89 -21.66
C ASP A 260 9.38 -4.68 -20.96
N VAL A 261 9.43 -5.07 -19.69
CA VAL A 261 10.60 -4.94 -18.83
C VAL A 261 11.73 -5.91 -19.21
N THR A 262 11.46 -6.90 -20.07
CA THR A 262 12.45 -7.88 -20.53
C THR A 262 13.16 -7.44 -21.81
N ASP A 263 12.56 -6.54 -22.59
CA ASP A 263 13.19 -5.96 -23.78
C ASP A 263 13.98 -4.68 -23.42
N GLU A 264 15.31 -4.79 -23.48
CA GLU A 264 16.22 -3.68 -23.23
C GLU A 264 15.93 -2.46 -24.14
N LYS A 265 15.48 -2.66 -25.38
CA LYS A 265 15.16 -1.55 -26.29
C LYS A 265 13.91 -0.81 -25.83
N SER A 266 12.85 -1.56 -25.49
CA SER A 266 11.63 -1.03 -24.90
C SER A 266 11.93 -0.22 -23.63
N VAL A 267 12.72 -0.79 -22.71
CA VAL A 267 13.14 -0.11 -21.47
C VAL A 267 13.91 1.18 -21.77
N ASN A 268 14.89 1.14 -22.68
CA ASN A 268 15.67 2.32 -23.05
C ASN A 268 14.79 3.43 -23.67
N ALA A 269 13.85 3.07 -24.54
CA ALA A 269 12.92 4.03 -25.13
C ALA A 269 12.02 4.68 -24.07
N ALA A 270 11.51 3.90 -23.12
CA ALA A 270 10.72 4.43 -22.00
C ALA A 270 11.53 5.40 -21.13
N MET A 271 12.80 5.10 -20.86
CA MET A 271 13.66 6.02 -20.10
C MET A 271 13.86 7.37 -20.80
N GLU A 272 14.10 7.38 -22.11
CA GLU A 272 14.21 8.64 -22.86
C GLU A 272 12.90 9.41 -22.86
N LYS A 273 11.76 8.72 -23.02
CA LYS A 273 10.45 9.37 -22.96
C LYS A 273 10.15 9.96 -21.59
N TYR A 274 10.47 9.25 -20.50
CA TYR A 274 10.34 9.77 -19.15
C TYR A 274 11.15 11.06 -18.96
N LYS A 275 12.39 11.11 -19.49
CA LYS A 275 13.23 12.31 -19.38
C LYS A 275 12.61 13.51 -20.09
N GLU A 276 11.96 13.30 -21.23
CA GLU A 276 11.21 14.36 -21.94
C GLU A 276 10.05 14.87 -21.10
N LEU A 277 9.24 13.96 -20.55
CA LEU A 277 8.06 14.27 -19.72
C LEU A 277 8.44 15.04 -18.45
N MET A 278 9.53 14.65 -17.78
CA MET A 278 9.95 15.25 -16.51
C MET A 278 10.73 16.55 -16.64
N ARG A 279 11.32 16.82 -17.81
CA ARG A 279 12.09 18.04 -18.04
C ARG A 279 11.34 19.32 -17.66
N PRO A 280 10.10 19.57 -18.12
CA PRO A 280 9.37 20.79 -17.74
C PRO A 280 9.07 20.86 -16.24
N ALA A 281 8.74 19.74 -15.59
CA ALA A 281 8.51 19.70 -14.14
C ALA A 281 9.76 20.08 -13.33
N TYR A 282 10.94 19.60 -13.73
CA TYR A 282 12.19 19.97 -13.07
C TYR A 282 12.61 21.42 -13.34
N ILE A 283 12.35 21.94 -14.55
CA ILE A 283 12.56 23.36 -14.83
C ILE A 283 11.66 24.24 -13.95
N ALA A 284 10.38 23.88 -13.84
CA ALA A 284 9.43 24.54 -12.95
C ALA A 284 9.86 24.48 -11.48
N TYR A 285 10.49 23.37 -11.06
CA TYR A 285 11.07 23.22 -9.72
C TYR A 285 12.35 24.06 -9.50
N GLY A 286 12.78 24.84 -10.48
CA GLY A 286 13.95 25.73 -10.40
C GLY A 286 15.26 25.07 -10.81
N MET A 287 15.21 23.86 -11.38
CA MET A 287 16.41 23.24 -11.96
C MET A 287 16.69 23.85 -13.32
N ASN A 288 17.96 24.10 -13.60
CA ASN A 288 18.41 24.57 -14.91
C ASN A 288 19.63 23.75 -15.35
N ASP A 289 19.94 23.80 -16.64
CA ASP A 289 21.09 23.05 -17.16
C ASP A 289 22.43 23.78 -16.92
N THR A 290 22.44 24.82 -16.08
CA THR A 290 23.68 25.42 -15.60
C THR A 290 24.46 24.34 -14.83
N HIS A 291 25.68 24.08 -15.29
CA HIS A 291 26.53 22.96 -14.82
C HIS A 291 25.96 21.54 -15.06
N GLY A 292 24.98 21.38 -15.95
CA GLY A 292 24.43 20.06 -16.32
C GLY A 292 23.54 19.42 -15.25
N SER A 293 23.05 20.20 -14.28
CA SER A 293 22.31 19.65 -13.12
C SER A 293 21.00 18.97 -13.51
N LEU A 294 20.24 19.59 -14.43
CA LEU A 294 19.00 19.04 -14.99
C LEU A 294 19.26 17.72 -15.74
N THR A 295 20.29 17.69 -16.60
CA THR A 295 20.67 16.47 -17.31
C THR A 295 21.11 15.35 -16.35
N LYS A 296 21.83 15.70 -15.29
CA LYS A 296 22.29 14.74 -14.28
C LYS A 296 21.13 14.09 -13.53
N ILE A 297 20.14 14.86 -13.07
CA ILE A 297 19.00 14.30 -12.32
C ILE A 297 18.13 13.41 -13.21
N LEU A 298 17.87 13.83 -14.45
CA LEU A 298 17.10 13.05 -15.44
C LEU A 298 17.77 11.71 -15.74
N ASN A 299 19.10 11.70 -15.87
CA ASN A 299 19.86 10.46 -16.06
C ASN A 299 19.92 9.60 -14.80
N GLN A 300 19.97 10.21 -13.62
CA GLN A 300 19.96 9.49 -12.35
C GLN A 300 18.63 8.77 -12.13
N ASP A 301 17.50 9.43 -12.41
CA ASP A 301 16.17 8.81 -12.35
C ASP A 301 16.09 7.60 -13.28
N ALA A 302 16.46 7.79 -14.56
CA ALA A 302 16.46 6.71 -15.55
C ALA A 302 17.35 5.53 -15.13
N ALA A 303 18.53 5.80 -14.56
CA ALA A 303 19.42 4.76 -14.04
C ALA A 303 18.80 4.01 -12.85
N ASN A 304 18.14 4.73 -11.93
CA ASN A 304 17.45 4.13 -10.80
C ASN A 304 16.30 3.23 -11.24
N PHE A 305 15.52 3.63 -12.26
CA PHE A 305 14.46 2.80 -12.82
C PHE A 305 14.99 1.54 -13.50
N LYS A 306 16.08 1.64 -14.26
CA LYS A 306 16.74 0.45 -14.81
C LYS A 306 17.20 -0.50 -13.72
N MET A 307 17.82 0.03 -12.65
CA MET A 307 18.24 -0.76 -11.51
C MET A 307 17.05 -1.41 -10.79
N GLN A 308 15.93 -0.69 -10.64
CA GLN A 308 14.68 -1.24 -10.12
C GLN A 308 14.21 -2.43 -10.98
N ILE A 309 14.11 -2.26 -12.30
CA ILE A 309 13.71 -3.32 -13.23
C ILE A 309 14.63 -4.53 -13.09
N SER A 310 15.96 -4.34 -13.11
CA SER A 310 16.92 -5.44 -12.97
C SER A 310 16.75 -6.20 -11.65
N ASN A 311 16.54 -5.49 -10.54
CA ASN A 311 16.34 -6.13 -9.24
C ASN A 311 15.04 -6.94 -9.20
N LEU A 312 13.97 -6.46 -9.84
CA LEU A 312 12.69 -7.18 -9.92
C LEU A 312 12.78 -8.42 -10.79
N LEU A 313 13.46 -8.33 -11.94
CA LEU A 313 13.75 -9.50 -12.78
C LEU A 313 14.60 -10.54 -12.05
N LEU A 314 15.57 -10.11 -11.23
CA LEU A 314 16.36 -11.03 -10.39
C LEU A 314 15.49 -11.72 -9.32
N ALA A 315 14.59 -10.98 -8.68
CA ALA A 315 13.66 -11.55 -7.69
C ALA A 315 12.71 -12.57 -8.33
N ALA A 316 12.21 -12.29 -9.53
CA ALA A 316 11.39 -13.21 -10.32
C ALA A 316 12.12 -14.52 -10.67
N ASN A 317 13.43 -14.45 -10.89
CA ASN A 317 14.26 -15.58 -11.32
C ASN A 317 14.97 -16.32 -10.17
N TYR A 318 14.78 -15.93 -8.91
CA TYR A 318 15.58 -16.42 -7.79
C TYR A 318 15.47 -17.95 -7.57
N HIS A 319 14.42 -18.61 -8.06
CA HIS A 319 14.27 -20.07 -8.02
C HIS A 319 14.65 -20.80 -9.32
N ALA A 320 15.05 -20.09 -10.39
CA ALA A 320 15.65 -20.71 -11.58
C ALA A 320 17.13 -21.09 -11.37
N THR A 321 17.74 -20.60 -10.28
CA THR A 321 19.07 -21.04 -9.82
C THR A 321 18.91 -22.00 -8.66
N ASP A 322 18.57 -23.24 -9.00
CA ASP A 322 18.73 -24.39 -8.15
C ASP A 322 20.23 -24.52 -7.83
N TYR A 323 20.68 -23.89 -6.74
CA TYR A 323 21.96 -24.24 -6.12
C TYR A 323 21.79 -25.62 -5.48
N SER A 324 21.73 -26.64 -6.34
CA SER A 324 22.12 -27.99 -5.99
C SER A 324 23.60 -27.95 -5.60
N ILE A 325 23.85 -27.81 -4.30
CA ILE A 325 25.12 -28.14 -3.66
C ILE A 325 24.91 -29.43 -2.90
#